data_AF-A0A061QDF0-F1
#
_entry.id   AF-A0A061QDF0-F1
#
_cell.length_a   1.000
_cell.length_b   1.000
_cell.length_c   1.000
_cell.angle_alpha   90.00
_cell.angle_beta   90.00
_cell.angle_gamma   90.00
#
_symmetry.space_group_name_H-M   'P 1'
#
loop_
_entity.id
_entity.type
_entity.pdbx_description
1 polymer ?
#
loop_
_entity_poly.entity_id
_entity_poly.type
_entity_poly.pdbx_seq_one_letter_code
_entity_poly.pdbx_strand_id
1 'polypeptide(L)'
;MLASAVGGASAYKQTIRETENPRSIERRVFKSVTASLEMLAHEKPPFKPDIMRARNDALARNSQLWGVVLFEVSDQENALPMALRAQLINMALYVDRTTPDVVAGKRPMDSLIDLNQSIIRGLEGIASGDGGGHGA
;
A
#
# COMPACT_ATOMS: atom_id res chain seq x y z
N MET A 1 4.07 -6.36 -8.47
CA MET A 1 2.96 -5.51 -7.99
C MET A 1 3.43 -4.09 -7.65
N LEU A 2 4.51 -3.65 -8.28
CA LEU A 2 4.73 -2.29 -8.78
C LEU A 2 5.20 -2.52 -10.21
N ALA A 3 4.46 -2.01 -11.19
CA ALA A 3 4.70 -2.30 -12.61
C ALA A 3 6.18 -2.10 -13.01
N SER A 4 6.88 -3.20 -13.28
CA SER A 4 8.19 -3.21 -13.93
C SER A 4 8.03 -2.74 -15.37
N ALA A 5 8.11 -1.42 -15.58
CA ALA A 5 8.16 -0.85 -16.92
C ALA A 5 9.60 -0.93 -17.44
N VAL A 6 9.84 -1.86 -18.36
CA VAL A 6 11.02 -1.86 -19.24
C VAL A 6 10.95 -0.62 -20.13
N GLY A 7 12.02 0.17 -20.12
CA GLY A 7 12.36 1.08 -21.22
C GLY A 7 12.22 2.58 -20.93
N GLY A 8 13.37 3.24 -20.87
CA GLY A 8 13.53 4.62 -21.36
C GLY A 8 12.96 5.74 -20.47
N ALA A 9 13.87 6.48 -19.85
CA ALA A 9 13.60 7.74 -19.18
C ALA A 9 12.82 8.73 -20.07
N SER A 10 11.48 8.79 -19.94
CA SER A 10 10.63 9.96 -20.22
C SER A 10 9.12 9.74 -19.90
N ALA A 11 8.68 8.60 -19.37
CA ALA A 11 7.25 8.26 -19.31
C ALA A 11 6.56 8.47 -17.95
N TYR A 12 6.92 9.50 -17.17
CA TYR A 12 6.05 9.93 -16.05
C TYR A 12 4.87 10.81 -16.53
N LYS A 13 4.84 11.14 -17.84
CA LYS A 13 3.74 11.83 -18.50
C LYS A 13 3.52 11.26 -19.91
N GLN A 14 2.83 10.12 -20.04
CA GLN A 14 1.92 9.88 -21.17
C GLN A 14 1.15 8.57 -21.00
N THR A 15 -0.17 8.72 -20.88
CA THR A 15 -1.21 7.88 -21.48
C THR A 15 -1.00 6.35 -21.41
N ILE A 16 -1.50 5.72 -20.34
CA ILE A 16 -1.85 4.30 -20.39
C ILE A 16 -3.37 4.18 -20.43
N ARG A 17 -3.88 4.07 -21.67
CA ARG A 17 -5.26 3.73 -22.01
C ARG A 17 -5.58 2.30 -21.56
N GLU A 18 -6.68 2.18 -20.83
CA GLU A 18 -7.71 1.12 -20.89
C GLU A 18 -7.27 -0.28 -21.35
N THR A 19 -6.48 -0.95 -20.52
CA THR A 19 -6.58 -2.39 -20.18
C THR A 19 -5.99 -2.49 -18.79
N GLU A 20 -6.71 -3.05 -17.79
CA GLU A 20 -6.46 -2.90 -16.33
C GLU A 20 -5.07 -2.35 -15.96
N ASN A 21 -4.98 -1.04 -15.76
CA ASN A 21 -3.72 -0.38 -15.42
C ASN A 21 -3.11 -1.09 -14.20
N PRO A 22 -1.84 -1.52 -14.21
CA PRO A 22 -1.19 -2.18 -13.06
C PRO A 22 -1.43 -1.46 -11.71
N ARG A 23 -1.53 -0.12 -11.73
CA ARG A 23 -1.88 0.67 -10.54
C ARG A 23 -3.29 0.41 -10.00
N SER A 24 -4.24 0.06 -10.85
CA SER A 24 -5.59 -0.33 -10.43
C SER A 24 -5.58 -1.65 -9.65
N ILE A 25 -4.70 -2.59 -10.04
CA ILE A 25 -4.48 -3.86 -9.33
C ILE A 25 -3.86 -3.60 -7.97
N GLU A 26 -2.78 -2.81 -7.92
CA GLU A 26 -2.12 -2.37 -6.68
C GLU A 26 -3.11 -1.76 -5.70
N ARG A 27 -3.90 -0.79 -6.18
CA ARG A 27 -4.93 -0.13 -5.39
C ARG A 27 -5.97 -1.13 -4.87
N ARG A 28 -6.41 -2.09 -5.70
CA ARG A 28 -7.39 -3.11 -5.30
C ARG A 28 -6.84 -4.01 -4.18
N VAL A 29 -5.57 -4.39 -4.27
CA VAL A 29 -4.90 -5.19 -3.24
C VAL A 29 -4.75 -4.40 -1.93
N PHE A 30 -4.27 -3.16 -1.99
CA PHE A 30 -4.18 -2.28 -0.82
C PHE A 30 -5.55 -2.06 -0.18
N LYS A 31 -6.61 -1.78 -0.96
CA LYS A 31 -7.98 -1.63 -0.44
C LYS A 31 -8.48 -2.89 0.27
N SER A 32 -8.26 -4.07 -0.32
CA SER A 32 -8.71 -5.34 0.27
C SER A 32 -8.02 -5.65 1.60
N VAL A 33 -6.70 -5.45 1.68
CA VAL A 33 -5.94 -5.64 2.92
C VAL A 33 -6.35 -4.61 3.98
N THR A 34 -6.53 -3.35 3.59
CA THR A 34 -6.92 -2.27 4.51
C THR A 34 -8.30 -2.49 5.10
N ALA A 35 -9.28 -2.87 4.27
CA ALA A 35 -10.62 -3.22 4.74
C ALA A 35 -10.60 -4.38 5.76
N SER A 36 -9.71 -5.37 5.56
CA SER A 36 -9.53 -6.47 6.54
C SER A 36 -9.07 -5.97 7.91
N LEU A 37 -8.16 -4.98 7.92
CA LEU A 37 -7.67 -4.38 9.17
C LEU A 37 -8.76 -3.51 9.83
N GLU A 38 -9.47 -2.69 9.05
CA GLU A 38 -10.53 -1.80 9.53
C GLU A 38 -11.66 -2.57 10.23
N MET A 39 -12.13 -3.68 9.65
CA MET A 39 -13.16 -4.53 10.26
C MET A 39 -12.77 -5.03 11.66
N LEU A 40 -11.48 -5.15 11.95
CA LEU A 40 -10.94 -5.71 13.19
C LEU A 40 -10.36 -4.64 14.12
N ALA A 41 -10.27 -3.38 13.68
CA ALA A 41 -9.63 -2.30 14.42
C ALA A 41 -10.39 -1.95 15.71
N HIS A 42 -11.72 -2.10 15.70
CA HIS A 42 -12.59 -1.78 16.84
C HIS A 42 -12.62 -2.86 17.92
N GLU A 43 -12.12 -4.06 17.61
CA GLU A 43 -12.02 -5.15 18.58
C GLU A 43 -11.01 -4.81 19.68
N LYS A 44 -11.35 -5.14 20.93
CA LYS A 44 -10.51 -4.85 22.10
C LYS A 44 -10.15 -6.13 22.85
N PRO A 45 -8.97 -6.19 23.50
CA PRO A 45 -8.61 -7.33 24.32
C PRO A 45 -9.50 -7.44 25.58
N PRO A 46 -9.76 -8.66 26.10
CA PRO A 46 -9.28 -9.93 25.56
C PRO A 46 -10.04 -10.34 24.29
N PHE A 47 -9.30 -10.75 23.26
CA PHE A 47 -9.89 -11.16 21.98
C PHE A 47 -10.45 -12.57 22.07
N LYS A 48 -11.62 -12.80 21.47
CA LYS A 48 -12.13 -14.16 21.25
C LYS A 48 -11.18 -14.93 20.31
N PRO A 49 -11.07 -16.27 20.41
CA PRO A 49 -10.11 -17.04 19.61
C PRO A 49 -10.23 -16.87 18.09
N ASP A 50 -11.46 -16.76 17.58
CA ASP A 50 -11.78 -16.48 16.19
C ASP A 50 -11.34 -15.08 15.76
N ILE A 51 -11.61 -14.07 16.58
CA ILE A 51 -11.16 -12.69 16.36
C ILE A 51 -9.63 -12.61 16.38
N MET A 52 -8.98 -13.27 17.34
CA MET A 52 -7.52 -13.31 17.42
C MET A 52 -6.90 -13.92 16.16
N ARG A 53 -7.47 -15.02 15.65
CA ARG A 53 -7.02 -15.64 14.39
C ARG A 53 -7.20 -14.68 13.20
N ALA A 54 -8.39 -14.09 13.06
CA ALA A 54 -8.67 -13.15 11.97
C ALA A 54 -7.74 -11.92 11.99
N ARG A 55 -7.42 -11.40 13.19
CA ARG A 55 -6.47 -10.30 13.40
C ARG A 55 -5.07 -10.69 12.93
N ASN A 56 -4.56 -11.83 13.37
CA ASN A 56 -3.24 -12.31 12.99
C ASN A 56 -3.14 -12.53 11.48
N ASP A 57 -4.16 -13.12 10.86
CA ASP A 57 -4.22 -13.33 9.41
C ASP A 57 -4.21 -12.00 8.63
N ALA A 58 -5.00 -11.01 9.08
CA ALA A 58 -5.04 -9.69 8.44
C ALA A 58 -3.69 -8.96 8.55
N LEU A 59 -3.04 -9.02 9.71
CA LEU A 59 -1.72 -8.43 9.95
C LEU A 59 -0.61 -9.13 9.15
N ALA A 60 -0.69 -10.45 9.01
CA ALA A 60 0.23 -11.23 8.18
C ALA A 60 0.09 -10.84 6.69
N ARG A 61 -1.15 -10.73 6.19
CA ARG A 61 -1.40 -10.24 4.81
C ARG A 61 -0.86 -8.83 4.59
N ASN A 62 -1.02 -7.94 5.57
CA ASN A 62 -0.47 -6.58 5.50
C ASN A 62 1.07 -6.60 5.44
N SER A 63 1.72 -7.42 6.28
CA SER A 63 3.18 -7.54 6.29
C SER A 63 3.71 -8.14 4.99
N GLN A 64 3.01 -9.14 4.44
CA GLN A 64 3.35 -9.72 3.14
C GLN A 64 3.25 -8.68 2.01
N LEU A 65 2.18 -7.89 1.98
CA LEU A 65 2.00 -6.82 1.00
C LEU A 65 3.18 -5.82 1.05
N TRP A 66 3.53 -5.35 2.24
CA TRP A 66 4.66 -4.43 2.42
C TRP A 66 6.03 -5.06 2.16
N GLY A 67 6.17 -6.37 2.40
CA GLY A 67 7.37 -7.13 2.01
C GLY A 67 7.58 -7.18 0.49
N VAL A 68 6.50 -7.35 -0.29
CA VAL A 68 6.55 -7.27 -1.76
C VAL A 68 6.95 -5.86 -2.21
N VAL A 69 6.34 -4.83 -1.63
CA VAL A 69 6.69 -3.43 -1.93
C VAL A 69 8.18 -3.20 -1.67
N LEU A 70 8.68 -3.57 -0.48
CA LEU A 70 10.07 -3.41 -0.09
C LEU A 70 11.02 -4.10 -1.08
N PHE A 71 10.73 -5.35 -1.43
CA PHE A 71 11.54 -6.11 -2.38
C PHE A 71 11.66 -5.38 -3.72
N GLU A 72 10.53 -4.92 -4.28
CA GLU A 72 10.50 -4.29 -5.60
C GLU A 72 11.18 -2.92 -5.61
N VAL A 73 10.96 -2.08 -4.59
CA VAL A 73 11.57 -0.73 -4.56
C VAL A 73 13.05 -0.74 -4.15
N SER A 74 13.52 -1.85 -3.58
CA SER A 74 14.95 -2.04 -3.25
C SER A 74 15.78 -2.44 -4.47
N ASP A 75 15.16 -2.95 -5.53
CA ASP A 75 15.84 -3.27 -6.78
C ASP A 75 16.54 -2.02 -7.36
N GLN A 76 17.83 -2.13 -7.69
CA GLN A 76 18.61 -1.02 -8.26
C GLN A 76 18.04 -0.59 -9.62
N GLU A 77 17.44 -1.50 -10.36
CA GLU A 77 16.81 -1.25 -11.66
C GLU A 77 15.37 -0.70 -11.56
N ASN A 78 14.86 -0.47 -10.35
CA ASN A 78 13.53 0.10 -10.16
C ASN A 78 13.44 1.52 -10.74
N ALA A 79 12.49 1.73 -11.66
CA ALA A 79 12.31 2.96 -12.41
C ALA A 79 11.71 4.14 -11.61
N LEU A 80 11.32 3.94 -10.35
CA LEU A 80 10.80 5.01 -9.52
C LEU A 80 11.91 6.01 -9.13
N PRO A 81 11.59 7.31 -8.97
CA PRO A 81 12.54 8.29 -8.46
C PRO A 81 13.13 7.86 -7.11
N MET A 82 14.43 8.05 -6.92
CA MET A 82 15.15 7.64 -5.71
C MET A 82 14.48 8.14 -4.42
N ALA A 83 13.98 9.38 -4.42
CA ALA A 83 13.26 9.94 -3.27
C ALA A 83 11.96 9.18 -2.95
N LEU A 84 11.20 8.77 -3.96
CA LEU A 84 9.97 7.99 -3.78
C LEU A 84 10.28 6.57 -3.30
N ARG A 85 11.32 5.94 -3.86
CA ARG A 85 11.80 4.64 -3.40
C ARG A 85 12.19 4.69 -1.92
N ALA A 86 12.99 5.67 -1.53
CA ALA A 86 13.40 5.84 -0.14
C ALA A 86 12.20 6.03 0.82
N GLN A 87 11.17 6.78 0.40
CA GLN A 87 9.94 6.92 1.19
C GLN A 87 9.19 5.58 1.34
N LEU A 88 9.01 4.82 0.25
CA LEU A 88 8.34 3.52 0.29
C LEU A 88 9.11 2.49 1.11
N ILE A 89 10.46 2.48 1.02
CA ILE A 89 11.32 1.65 1.88
C ILE A 89 11.09 2.00 3.35
N ASN A 90 11.13 3.28 3.70
CA ASN A 90 10.93 3.72 5.08
C ASN A 90 9.55 3.32 5.62
N MET A 91 8.50 3.40 4.79
CA MET A 91 7.16 2.96 5.14
C MET A 91 7.09 1.44 5.35
N ALA A 92 7.69 0.65 4.45
CA ALA A 92 7.74 -0.81 4.60
C ALA A 92 8.46 -1.23 5.88
N LEU A 93 9.59 -0.59 6.19
CA LEU A 93 10.33 -0.83 7.42
C LEU A 93 9.55 -0.38 8.67
N TYR A 94 8.74 0.67 8.57
CA TYR A 94 7.84 1.06 9.65
C TYR A 94 6.79 -0.03 9.93
N VAL A 95 6.17 -0.57 8.88
CA VAL A 95 5.19 -1.66 8.99
C VAL A 95 5.82 -2.90 9.63
N ASP A 96 6.99 -3.33 9.14
CA ASP A 96 7.73 -4.48 9.67
C ASP A 96 7.99 -4.35 11.17
N ARG A 97 8.46 -3.19 11.63
CA ARG A 97 8.72 -2.93 13.05
C ARG A 97 7.44 -2.78 13.89
N THR A 98 6.34 -2.31 13.29
CA THR A 98 5.10 -1.99 14.01
C THR A 98 4.17 -3.19 14.14
N THR A 99 4.11 -4.07 13.14
CA THR A 99 3.21 -5.22 13.14
C THR A 99 3.35 -6.10 14.39
N PRO A 100 4.56 -6.46 14.88
CA PRO A 100 4.70 -7.28 16.08
C PRO A 100 4.06 -6.66 17.34
N ASP A 101 4.15 -5.34 17.50
CA ASP A 101 3.52 -4.63 18.62
C ASP A 101 1.99 -4.66 18.52
N VAL A 102 1.44 -4.59 17.30
CA VAL A 102 -0.01 -4.69 17.06
C VAL A 102 -0.50 -6.13 17.29
N VAL A 103 0.26 -7.14 16.87
CA VAL A 103 -0.02 -8.56 17.15
C VAL A 103 -0.03 -8.81 18.66
N ALA A 104 0.93 -8.24 19.39
CA ALA A 104 1.02 -8.34 20.84
C ALA A 104 -0.04 -7.50 21.59
N GLY A 105 -0.88 -6.73 20.88
CA GLY A 105 -1.89 -5.85 21.48
C GLY A 105 -1.31 -4.62 22.19
N LYS A 106 -0.03 -4.29 21.98
CA LYS A 106 0.65 -3.12 22.56
C LYS A 106 0.36 -1.83 21.81
N ARG A 107 -0.17 -1.92 20.58
CA ARG A 107 -0.52 -0.79 19.73
C ARG A 107 -1.81 -1.09 18.94
N PRO A 108 -2.69 -0.09 18.71
CA PRO A 108 -3.84 -0.26 17.82
C PRO A 108 -3.43 -0.42 16.35
N MET A 109 -4.33 -1.01 15.56
CA MET A 109 -4.15 -1.20 14.11
C MET A 109 -4.18 0.10 13.31
N ASP A 110 -4.72 1.19 13.89
CA ASP A 110 -5.00 2.46 13.21
C ASP A 110 -3.79 3.00 12.44
N SER A 111 -2.60 2.94 13.04
CA SER A 111 -1.37 3.41 12.38
C SER A 111 -1.02 2.67 11.08
N LEU A 112 -1.32 1.37 10.98
CA LEU A 112 -1.13 0.59 9.76
C LEU A 112 -2.21 0.91 8.72
N ILE A 113 -3.45 1.14 9.18
CA ILE A 113 -4.59 1.53 8.35
C ILE A 113 -4.32 2.89 7.71
N ASP A 114 -3.93 3.90 8.49
CA ASP A 114 -3.66 5.27 8.03
C ASP A 114 -2.56 5.32 6.97
N LEU A 115 -1.52 4.51 7.17
CA LEU A 115 -0.41 4.36 6.23
C LEU A 115 -0.89 3.72 4.91
N ASN A 116 -1.68 2.66 4.96
CA ASN A 116 -2.25 2.06 3.75
C ASN A 116 -3.24 3.01 3.04
N GLN A 117 -4.07 3.73 3.79
CA GLN A 117 -5.00 4.72 3.25
C GLN A 117 -4.25 5.86 2.53
N SER A 118 -3.07 6.24 3.02
CA SER A 118 -2.22 7.22 2.34
C SER A 118 -1.71 6.72 0.99
N ILE A 119 -1.33 5.44 0.89
CA ILE A 119 -0.97 4.80 -0.39
C ILE A 119 -2.18 4.73 -1.33
N ILE A 120 -3.34 4.31 -0.82
CA ILE A 120 -4.58 4.23 -1.61
C ILE A 120 -4.91 5.61 -2.22
N ARG A 121 -4.89 6.67 -1.42
CA ARG A 121 -5.11 8.05 -1.89
C ARG A 121 -4.06 8.49 -2.92
N GLY A 122 -2.79 8.14 -2.71
CA GLY A 122 -1.73 8.42 -3.69
C GLY A 122 -1.97 7.72 -5.04
N LEU A 123 -2.47 6.48 -5.01
CA LEU A 123 -2.86 5.73 -6.20
C LEU A 123 -4.15 6.27 -6.85
N GLU A 124 -5.01 6.97 -6.10
CA GLU A 124 -6.24 7.63 -6.59
C GLU A 124 -5.99 9.02 -7.18
N GLY A 125 -5.15 9.84 -6.56
CA GLY A 125 -4.88 11.23 -6.99
C GLY A 125 -4.21 11.32 -8.36
N ILE A 126 -3.53 10.26 -8.81
CA ILE A 126 -3.00 10.17 -10.17
C ILE A 126 -4.09 9.77 -11.19
N ALA A 127 -5.21 9.20 -10.73
CA ALA A 127 -6.32 8.79 -11.60
C ALA A 127 -7.35 9.91 -11.88
N SER A 128 -7.34 11.01 -11.12
CA SER A 128 -8.33 12.10 -11.22
C SER A 128 -7.80 13.42 -11.79
N GLY A 129 -6.60 13.42 -12.36
CA GLY A 129 -5.99 14.59 -12.99
C GLY A 129 -6.29 14.72 -14.49
N ASP A 130 -7.56 14.69 -14.90
CA ASP A 130 -7.95 15.22 -16.22
C ASP A 130 -9.38 15.76 -16.16
N GLY A 131 -9.51 17.08 -16.23
CA GLY A 131 -10.78 17.78 -16.06
C GLY A 131 -10.60 19.28 -15.95
N GLY A 132 -10.18 19.93 -17.04
CA GLY A 132 -10.21 21.39 -17.10
C GLY A 132 -9.38 22.07 -18.19
N GLY A 133 -9.34 21.53 -19.41
CA GLY A 133 -9.00 22.33 -20.57
C GLY A 133 -10.22 23.10 -21.06
N HIS A 134 -10.22 24.42 -20.93
CA HIS A 134 -10.89 25.37 -21.83
C HIS A 134 -9.92 26.57 -21.85
N GLY A 135 -9.25 26.95 -22.94
CA GLY A 135 -9.76 27.04 -24.30
C GLY A 135 -10.25 28.46 -24.54
N ALA A 136 -9.30 29.39 -24.75
CA ALA A 136 -9.37 30.62 -25.56
C ALA A 136 -8.10 31.45 -25.32
#